data_AF-A0A2M7GEB0-F1
#
_entry.id   AF-A0A2M7GEB0-F1
#
_cell.length_a   1.000
_cell.length_b   1.000
_cell.length_c   1.000
_cell.angle_alpha   90.00
_cell.angle_beta   90.00
_cell.angle_gamma   90.00
#
_symmetry.space_group_name_H-M   'P 1'
#
loop_
_entity.id
_entity.type
_entity.pdbx_description
1 polymer ?
#
loop_
_entity_poly.entity_id
_entity_poly.type
_entity_poly.pdbx_seq_one_letter_code
_entity_poly.pdbx_strand_id
1 'polypeptide(L)' 'METPETDNTWKVKTLLIGAALGALAGLGAAYLLTKRAEQSGQQLAITPGKGVKLGVLIAGLLRSILSLGED' A
#
# COMPACT_ATOMS: atom_id res chain seq x y z
N MET A 1 -3.01 34.83 25.36
CA MET A 1 -2.60 33.41 25.46
C MET A 1 -2.84 32.81 24.09
N GLU A 2 -1.79 32.73 23.29
CA GLU A 2 -1.84 32.04 22.00
C GLU A 2 -1.66 30.55 22.29
N THR A 3 -2.69 29.74 22.07
CA THR A 3 -2.63 28.29 22.22
C THR A 3 -1.87 27.70 21.04
N PRO A 4 -0.71 27.05 21.24
CA PRO A 4 0.01 26.39 20.17
C PRO A 4 -0.62 25.01 19.94
N GLU A 5 -1.72 24.95 19.20
CA GLU A 5 -2.41 23.67 18.97
C GLU A 5 -3.04 23.62 17.58
N THR A 6 -2.29 23.18 16.55
CA THR A 6 -2.88 22.52 15.36
C THR A 6 -1.91 21.94 14.30
N ASP A 7 -0.58 21.97 14.48
CA ASP A 7 0.32 21.49 13.42
C ASP A 7 0.41 19.97 13.26
N ASN A 8 0.05 19.19 14.29
CA ASN A 8 0.25 17.74 14.29
C ASN A 8 -0.99 16.94 13.87
N THR A 9 -2.18 17.52 14.01
CA THR A 9 -3.46 16.82 13.76
C THR A 9 -3.63 16.44 12.29
N TRP A 10 -3.27 17.32 11.36
CA TRP A 10 -3.42 17.05 9.93
C TRP A 10 -2.43 15.96 9.46
N LYS A 11 -1.20 15.95 9.98
CA LYS A 11 -0.19 14.91 9.69
C LYS A 11 -0.66 13.54 10.18
N VAL A 12 -1.10 13.45 11.44
CA VAL A 12 -1.62 12.20 12.03
C VAL A 12 -2.86 11.72 11.27
N LYS A 13 -3.78 12.62 10.93
CA LYS A 13 -4.98 12.29 10.17
C LYS A 13 -4.65 11.76 8.77
N THR A 14 -3.71 12.40 8.06
CA THR A 14 -3.25 11.93 6.74
C THR A 14 -2.62 10.55 6.82
N LEU A 15 -1.77 10.31 7.83
CA LEU A 15 -1.14 9.00 8.05
C LEU A 15 -2.18 7.91 8.34
N LEU A 16 -3.16 8.19 9.20
CA LEU A 16 -4.22 7.23 9.53
C LEU A 16 -5.10 6.90 8.32
N ILE A 17 -5.50 7.91 7.54
CA ILE A 17 -6.29 7.72 6.32
C ILE A 17 -5.48 6.91 5.30
N GLY A 18 -4.22 7.28 5.06
CA GLY A 18 -3.33 6.57 4.15
C GLY A 18 -3.10 5.12 4.56
N ALA A 19 -2.88 4.86 5.85
CA ALA A 19 -2.72 3.52 6.39
C ALA A 19 -4.00 2.68 6.22
N ALA A 20 -5.17 3.25 6.52
CA ALA A 20 -6.44 2.56 6.34
C ALA A 20 -6.70 2.19 4.87
N LEU A 21 -6.47 3.13 3.94
CA LEU A 21 -6.61 2.88 2.51
C LEU A 21 -5.61 1.84 2.01
N GLY A 22 -4.35 1.93 2.42
CA GLY A 22 -3.31 0.95 2.07
C GLY A 22 -3.64 -0.46 2.58
N ALA A 23 -4.14 -0.57 3.82
CA ALA A 23 -4.58 -1.84 4.39
C ALA A 23 -5.76 -2.44 3.63
N LEU A 24 -6.77 -1.63 3.28
CA LEU A 24 -7.92 -2.07 2.48
C LEU A 24 -7.50 -2.54 1.09
N ALA A 25 -6.61 -1.81 0.42
CA ALA A 25 -6.06 -2.20 -0.88
C ALA A 25 -5.26 -3.51 -0.79
N GLY A 26 -4.41 -3.66 0.24
CA GLY A 26 -3.65 -4.88 0.49
C GLY A 26 -4.54 -6.10 0.76
N LEU A 27 -5.57 -5.93 1.60
CA LEU A 27 -6.59 -6.95 1.87
C LEU A 27 -7.34 -7.35 0.59
N GLY A 28 -7.76 -6.38 -0.23
CA GLY A 28 -8.42 -6.64 -1.51
C GLY A 28 -7.54 -7.44 -2.46
N ALA A 29 -6.26 -7.07 -2.57
CA ALA A 29 -5.30 -7.81 -3.39
C ALA A 29 -5.12 -9.27 -2.90
N ALA A 30 -5.00 -9.47 -1.59
CA ALA A 30 -4.89 -10.80 -0.99
C ALA A 30 -6.16 -11.63 -1.24
N TYR A 31 -7.35 -11.04 -1.08
CA TYR A 31 -8.63 -11.70 -1.33
C TYR A 31 -8.80 -12.13 -2.79
N LEU A 32 -8.44 -11.26 -3.74
CA LEU A 32 -8.49 -11.60 -5.16
C LEU A 32 -7.50 -12.72 -5.50
N LEU A 33 -6.33 -12.72 -4.86
CA LEU A 33 -5.30 -13.73 -5.06
C LEU A 33 -5.73 -15.10 -4.55
N THR A 34 -6.32 -15.17 -3.35
CA THR A 34 -6.85 -16.42 -2.78
C THR A 34 -8.03 -16.93 -3.59
N LYS A 35 -8.98 -16.07 -3.95
CA LYS A 35 -10.13 -16.42 -4.79
C LYS A 35 -9.69 -17.00 -6.14
N ARG A 36 -8.67 -16.42 -6.76
CA ARG A 36 -8.11 -16.94 -8.01
C ARG A 36 -7.47 -18.32 -7.83
N ALA A 37 -6.75 -18.53 -6.73
CA ALA A 37 -6.13 -19.82 -6.42
C ALA A 37 -7.21 -20.92 -6.21
N GLU A 38 -8.29 -20.59 -5.50
CA GLU A 38 -9.45 -21.47 -5.32
C GLU A 38 -10.12 -21.82 -6.66
N GLN A 39 -10.39 -20.82 -7.50
CA GLN A 39 -11.06 -21.02 -8.80
C GLN A 39 -10.21 -21.80 -9.81
N SER A 40 -8.88 -21.61 -9.77
CA SER A 40 -7.97 -22.24 -10.74
C SER A 40 -7.54 -23.64 -10.32
N GLY A 41 -7.85 -24.08 -9.09
CA GLY A 41 -7.37 -25.33 -8.50
C GLY A 41 -5.84 -25.42 -8.35
N GLN A 42 -5.13 -24.32 -8.62
CA GLN A 42 -3.68 -24.25 -8.57
C GLN A 42 -3.27 -23.55 -7.28
N GLN A 43 -2.46 -24.23 -6.47
CA GLN A 43 -1.86 -23.62 -5.30
C GLN A 43 -1.02 -22.41 -5.72
N LEU A 44 -1.16 -21.31 -4.97
CA LEU A 44 -0.45 -20.08 -5.24
C LEU A 44 1.07 -20.29 -5.19
N ALA A 45 1.68 -20.50 -6.35
CA ALA A 45 3.13 -20.60 -6.50
C ALA A 45 3.73 -19.18 -6.63
N ILE A 46 4.07 -18.58 -5.48
CA ILE A 46 4.96 -17.42 -5.43
C ILE A 46 6.39 -17.93 -5.61
N THR A 47 6.92 -17.81 -6.83
CA THR A 47 8.34 -18.07 -7.08
C THR A 47 9.16 -16.85 -6.65
N PRO A 48 10.45 -17.02 -6.30
CA PRO A 48 11.32 -15.90 -5.95
C PRO A 48 11.31 -14.78 -7.02
N GLY A 49 11.29 -15.13 -8.30
CA GLY A 49 11.20 -14.16 -9.40
C GLY A 49 9.90 -13.33 -9.40
N LYS A 50 8.76 -13.92 -9.02
CA LYS A 50 7.51 -13.15 -8.85
C LYS A 50 7.59 -12.20 -7.66
N GLY A 51 8.25 -12.62 -6.57
CA GLY A 51 8.49 -11.78 -5.39
C GLY A 51 9.33 -10.56 -5.72
N VAL A 52 10.43 -10.73 -6.46
CA VAL A 52 11.27 -9.60 -6.93
C VAL A 52 10.47 -8.65 -7.81
N LYS A 53 9.70 -9.17 -8.78
CA LYS A 53 8.86 -8.32 -9.65
C LYS A 53 7.85 -7.50 -8.84
N LEU A 54 7.22 -8.12 -7.83
CA LEU A 54 6.29 -7.43 -6.95
C LEU A 54 6.98 -6.33 -6.13
N GLY A 55 8.16 -6.62 -5.58
CA GLY A 55 8.97 -5.65 -4.83
C GLY A 55 9.38 -4.44 -5.67
N VAL A 56 9.81 -4.66 -6.92
CA VAL A 56 10.14 -3.58 -7.86
C VAL A 56 8.92 -2.71 -8.17
N LEU A 57 7.74 -3.30 -8.34
CA LEU A 57 6.50 -2.55 -8.57
C LEU A 57 6.14 -1.67 -7.36
N ILE A 58 6.23 -2.21 -6.14
CA ILE A 58 5.99 -1.44 -4.91
C ILE A 58 7.01 -0.31 -4.78
N ALA A 59 8.30 -0.58 -5.03
CA ALA A 59 9.34 0.43 -5.00
C ALA A 59 9.09 1.55 -6.03
N GLY A 60 8.67 1.19 -7.25
CA GLY A 60 8.29 2.15 -8.29
C GLY A 60 7.12 3.04 -7.87
N LEU A 61 6.07 2.47 -7.27
CA LEU A 61 4.94 3.23 -6.75
C LEU A 61 5.37 4.22 -5.67
N LEU A 62 6.18 3.78 -4.70
CA LEU A 62 6.69 4.66 -3.65
C LEU A 62 7.54 5.79 -4.23
N ARG A 63 8.40 5.49 -5.20
CA ARG A 63 9.20 6.50 -5.90
C ARG A 63 8.31 7.54 -6.59
N SER A 64 7.26 7.11 -7.28
CA SER A 64 6.31 8.01 -7.95
C SER A 64 5.55 8.90 -6.96
N ILE A 65 5.19 8.38 -5.79
CA ILE A 65 4.53 9.18 -4.73
C ILE A 65 5.50 10.24 -4.21
N LEU A 66 6.76 9.88 -3.97
CA LEU A 66 7.78 10.80 -3.49
C LEU A 66 8.08 11.91 -4.52
N SER A 67 8.03 11.61 -5.83
CA SER A 67 8.24 12.62 -6.88
C SER A 67 7.10 13.61 -7.05
N LEU A 68 5.88 13.28 -6.60
CA LEU A 68 4.73 14.21 -6.68
C LEU A 68 4.92 15.46 -5.80
N GLY A 69 5.87 15.44 -4.85
CA GLY A 69 6.21 16.59 -4.02
C GLY A 69 7.45 17.35 -4.49
N GLU A 70 8.04 17.00 -5.64
CA GLU A 70 9.24 17.65 -6.20
C GLU A 70 8.91 18.81 -7.17
N ASP A 71 7.63 19.18 -7.35
CA ASP A 71 7.14 20.31 -8.17
C ASP A 71 6.56 21.48 -7.34
#